data_AF-A0A5M6ZH19-F1
#
_entry.id   AF-A0A5M6ZH19-F1
#
_cell.length_a   1.000
_cell.length_b   1.000
_cell.length_c   1.000
_cell.angle_alpha   90.00
_cell.angle_beta   90.00
_cell.angle_gamma   90.00
#
_symmetry.space_group_name_H-M   'P 1'
#
loop_
_entity.id
_entity.type
_entity.pdbx_description
1 polymer ?
#
loop_
_entity_poly.entity_id
_entity_poly.type
_entity_poly.pdbx_seq_one_letter_code
_entity_poly.pdbx_strand_id
1 'polypeptide(L)'
;MPRQQSPGYPNMSLQKAIDRVRKIHDADRTAEIDRETAAIHLGYSGLSGASDKAIASLVHYGLLERGGKGLVRVSKMAVDILHPDSPAGKRRALVEAAFHPQVFRSIKERFPHVPSEPALKSWLVRENFQDRAIGPVTQAYLDTCRYLEQEEVDGSGGPSAGEAGESSSMQPLEGSATTPKVGDYVQWDSGGALQFEKPRRIRWVSDDEAWLAVEGSDTGIPMTEVSIEKPPAPPSGVRVPPEGGMTPPPAPPSPNTLKTQGGERPPFKVIQEGAKIHVEAYDLNASSLARLRRKLEKYQEILEMDTDEDEEEGDL
;
A
#
# COMPACT_ATOMS: atom_id res chain seq x y z
N MET A 1 21.86 -22.69 -29.62
CA MET A 1 22.03 -22.59 -28.15
C MET A 1 20.67 -22.72 -27.48
N PRO A 2 20.51 -23.48 -26.38
CA PRO A 2 19.23 -23.59 -25.70
C PRO A 2 18.80 -22.18 -25.24
N ARG A 3 17.58 -21.77 -25.60
CA ARG A 3 17.00 -20.51 -25.13
C ARG A 3 17.01 -20.56 -23.60
N GLN A 4 17.74 -19.64 -22.98
CA GLN A 4 17.77 -19.41 -21.55
C GLN A 4 16.32 -19.23 -21.07
N GLN A 5 15.71 -20.27 -20.49
CA GLN A 5 14.31 -20.24 -20.04
C GLN A 5 14.32 -20.04 -18.53
N SER A 6 13.71 -18.93 -18.08
CA SER A 6 13.45 -18.73 -16.66
C SER A 6 12.50 -19.82 -16.15
N PRO A 7 12.62 -20.24 -14.87
CA PRO A 7 11.62 -21.09 -14.23
C PRO A 7 10.22 -20.50 -14.41
N GLY A 8 9.19 -21.36 -14.50
CA GLY A 8 7.81 -20.90 -14.64
C GLY A 8 7.43 -19.96 -13.49
N TYR A 9 6.82 -18.82 -13.82
CA TYR A 9 6.49 -17.77 -12.86
C TYR A 9 5.09 -17.21 -13.12
N PRO A 10 4.39 -16.76 -12.07
CA PRO A 10 3.14 -16.02 -12.23
C PRO A 10 3.43 -14.60 -12.73
N ASN A 11 2.63 -14.13 -13.69
CA ASN A 11 2.75 -12.78 -14.26
C ASN A 11 1.82 -11.75 -13.59
N MET A 12 1.14 -12.13 -12.52
CA MET A 12 0.19 -11.32 -11.76
C MET A 12 0.29 -11.67 -10.28
N SER A 13 -0.17 -10.78 -9.40
CA SER A 13 -0.22 -11.03 -7.96
C SER A 13 -1.26 -12.10 -7.60
N LEU A 14 -1.13 -12.70 -6.41
CA LEU A 14 -2.10 -13.66 -5.90
C LEU A 14 -3.51 -13.08 -5.83
N GLN A 15 -3.68 -11.83 -5.39
CA GLN A 15 -4.99 -11.16 -5.34
C GLN A 15 -5.68 -11.15 -6.71
N LYS A 16 -4.97 -10.69 -7.75
CA LYS A 16 -5.49 -10.69 -9.13
C LYS A 16 -5.79 -12.10 -9.64
N ALA A 17 -4.99 -13.08 -9.22
CA ALA A 17 -5.20 -14.48 -9.56
C ALA A 17 -6.48 -15.03 -8.89
N ILE A 18 -6.75 -14.67 -7.64
CA ILE A 18 -7.97 -15.03 -6.91
C ILE A 18 -9.21 -14.46 -7.61
N ASP A 19 -9.19 -13.18 -7.99
CA ASP A 19 -10.28 -12.53 -8.73
C ASP A 19 -10.56 -13.22 -10.07
N ARG A 20 -9.51 -13.70 -10.73
CA ARG A 20 -9.62 -14.41 -12.00
C ARG A 20 -10.17 -15.82 -11.84
N VAL A 21 -9.69 -16.59 -10.86
CA VAL A 21 -10.22 -17.94 -10.63
C VAL A 21 -11.66 -17.89 -10.13
N ARG A 22 -12.07 -16.83 -9.41
CA ARG A 22 -13.46 -16.60 -9.02
C ARG A 22 -14.39 -16.61 -10.24
N LYS A 23 -14.03 -15.93 -11.33
CA LYS A 23 -14.84 -15.90 -12.56
C LYS A 23 -15.05 -17.28 -13.18
N ILE A 24 -14.00 -18.12 -13.17
CA ILE A 24 -14.07 -19.50 -13.66
C ILE A 24 -14.96 -20.33 -12.72
N HIS A 25 -14.75 -20.19 -11.41
CA HIS A 25 -15.53 -20.92 -10.40
C HIS A 25 -17.02 -20.53 -10.42
N ASP A 26 -17.34 -19.26 -10.65
CA ASP A 26 -18.74 -18.80 -10.71
C ASP A 26 -19.47 -19.36 -11.94
N ALA A 27 -18.76 -19.64 -13.04
CA ALA A 27 -19.32 -20.22 -14.25
C ALA A 27 -19.42 -21.75 -14.19
N ASP A 28 -18.33 -22.44 -13.83
CA ASP A 28 -18.19 -23.90 -13.98
C ASP A 28 -17.94 -24.65 -12.66
N ARG A 29 -17.90 -23.94 -11.53
CA ARG A 29 -17.55 -24.48 -10.21
C ARG A 29 -16.19 -25.19 -10.26
N THR A 30 -16.17 -26.50 -10.06
CA THR A 30 -14.98 -27.34 -10.08
C THR A 30 -14.98 -28.33 -11.25
N ALA A 31 -15.83 -28.11 -12.26
CA ALA A 31 -15.86 -28.96 -13.44
C ALA A 31 -14.54 -28.86 -14.23
N GLU A 32 -14.20 -29.94 -14.92
CA GLU A 32 -13.09 -29.93 -15.88
C GLU A 32 -13.54 -29.26 -17.16
N ILE A 33 -12.88 -28.15 -17.51
CA ILE A 33 -13.15 -27.36 -18.72
C ILE A 33 -11.89 -27.30 -19.58
N ASP A 34 -12.05 -27.07 -20.88
CA ASP A 34 -10.91 -26.83 -21.76
C ASP A 34 -10.30 -25.45 -21.52
N ARG A 35 -9.04 -25.27 -21.99
CA ARG A 35 -8.31 -24.00 -21.79
C ARG A 35 -8.90 -22.81 -22.55
N GLU A 36 -9.60 -23.05 -23.66
CA GLU A 36 -10.24 -21.98 -24.43
C GLU A 36 -11.47 -21.46 -23.69
N THR A 37 -12.32 -22.36 -23.19
CA THR A 37 -13.44 -22.05 -22.28
C THR A 37 -12.96 -21.30 -21.04
N ALA A 38 -11.88 -21.77 -20.39
CA ALA A 38 -11.27 -21.04 -19.27
C ALA A 38 -10.82 -19.62 -19.68
N ALA A 39 -10.25 -19.43 -20.87
CA ALA A 39 -9.87 -18.11 -21.36
C ALA A 39 -11.09 -17.19 -21.57
N ILE A 40 -12.19 -17.74 -22.07
CA ILE A 40 -13.45 -17.02 -22.27
C ILE A 40 -14.01 -16.53 -20.93
N HIS A 41 -14.05 -17.39 -19.90
CA HIS A 41 -14.50 -16.98 -18.55
C HIS A 41 -13.60 -15.91 -17.92
N LEU A 42 -12.32 -15.87 -18.27
CA LEU A 42 -11.40 -14.81 -17.86
C LEU A 42 -11.63 -13.47 -18.58
N GLY A 43 -12.53 -13.42 -19.58
CA GLY A 43 -12.86 -12.23 -20.36
C GLY A 43 -12.03 -12.05 -21.63
N TYR A 44 -11.36 -13.11 -22.10
CA TYR A 44 -10.67 -13.09 -23.39
C TYR A 44 -11.58 -13.65 -24.49
N SER A 45 -11.34 -13.27 -25.75
CA SER A 45 -12.09 -13.82 -26.89
C SER A 45 -11.73 -15.28 -27.23
N GLY A 46 -10.71 -15.85 -26.58
CA GLY A 46 -10.22 -17.22 -26.82
C GLY A 46 -8.78 -17.42 -26.35
N LEU A 47 -8.15 -18.49 -26.85
CA LEU A 47 -6.76 -18.82 -26.51
C LEU A 47 -5.77 -17.91 -27.25
N SER A 48 -4.93 -17.20 -26.50
CA SER A 48 -3.95 -16.25 -26.97
C SER A 48 -2.72 -16.28 -26.06
N GLY A 49 -1.61 -15.66 -26.46
CA GLY A 49 -0.43 -15.58 -25.60
C GLY A 49 -0.68 -14.85 -24.27
N ALA A 50 -1.68 -13.96 -24.21
CA ALA A 50 -2.06 -13.27 -22.98
C ALA A 50 -2.93 -14.15 -22.07
N SER A 51 -3.93 -14.83 -22.64
CA SER A 51 -4.80 -15.74 -21.88
C SER A 51 -4.05 -17.00 -21.43
N ASP A 52 -3.13 -17.51 -22.25
CA ASP A 52 -2.26 -18.64 -21.90
C ASP A 52 -1.40 -18.32 -20.66
N LYS A 53 -0.77 -17.14 -20.62
CA LYS A 53 -0.02 -16.66 -19.44
C LYS A 53 -0.89 -16.45 -18.21
N ALA A 54 -2.13 -15.98 -18.40
CA ALA A 54 -3.08 -15.83 -17.31
C ALA A 54 -3.42 -17.19 -16.68
N ILE A 55 -3.82 -18.15 -17.50
CA ILE A 55 -4.12 -19.53 -17.07
C ILE A 55 -2.87 -20.15 -16.43
N ALA A 56 -1.69 -19.98 -17.03
CA ALA A 56 -0.43 -20.47 -16.46
C ALA A 56 -0.15 -19.88 -15.08
N SER A 57 -0.44 -18.60 -14.84
CA SER A 57 -0.26 -17.97 -13.54
C SER A 57 -1.20 -18.54 -12.48
N LEU A 58 -2.46 -18.81 -12.84
CA LEU A 58 -3.41 -19.50 -11.95
C LEU A 58 -2.91 -20.90 -11.58
N VAL A 59 -2.33 -21.63 -12.54
CA VAL A 59 -1.70 -22.94 -12.29
C VAL A 59 -0.45 -22.79 -11.41
N HIS A 60 0.37 -21.76 -11.61
CA HIS A 60 1.56 -21.54 -10.78
C HIS A 60 1.22 -21.28 -9.32
N TYR A 61 0.13 -20.55 -9.04
CA TYR A 61 -0.40 -20.39 -7.68
C TYR A 61 -1.16 -21.62 -7.16
N GLY A 62 -1.32 -22.67 -7.96
CA GLY A 62 -2.09 -23.86 -7.61
C GLY A 62 -3.60 -23.61 -7.50
N LEU A 63 -4.12 -22.50 -8.05
CA LEU A 63 -5.54 -22.17 -8.07
C LEU A 63 -6.30 -22.93 -9.17
N LEU A 64 -5.60 -23.26 -10.26
CA LEU A 64 -6.07 -24.20 -11.26
C LEU A 64 -5.17 -25.44 -11.28
N GLU A 65 -5.80 -26.59 -11.42
CA GLU A 65 -5.12 -27.86 -11.68
C GLU A 65 -5.21 -28.19 -13.16
N ARG A 66 -4.13 -28.75 -13.71
CA ARG A 66 -4.15 -29.33 -15.06
C ARG A 66 -4.76 -30.73 -14.96
N GLY A 67 -5.86 -30.95 -15.66
CA GLY A 67 -6.54 -32.25 -15.76
C GLY A 67 -5.98 -33.07 -16.92
N GLY A 68 -6.87 -33.76 -17.63
CA GLY A 68 -6.55 -34.49 -18.86
C GLY A 68 -5.98 -33.62 -20.00
N LYS A 69 -5.83 -34.19 -21.21
CA LYS A 69 -5.25 -33.49 -22.37
C LYS A 69 -5.93 -32.14 -22.64
N GLY A 70 -5.27 -31.05 -22.23
CA GLY A 70 -5.75 -29.69 -22.46
C GLY A 70 -6.91 -29.24 -21.58
N LEU A 71 -7.22 -29.98 -20.50
CA LEU A 71 -8.25 -29.63 -19.54
C LEU A 71 -7.65 -28.96 -18.31
N VAL A 72 -8.42 -28.07 -17.69
CA VAL A 72 -8.12 -27.42 -16.42
C VAL A 72 -9.36 -27.45 -15.53
N ARG A 73 -9.15 -27.41 -14.22
CA ARG A 73 -10.24 -27.29 -13.24
C ARG A 73 -9.81 -26.40 -12.09
N VAL A 74 -10.79 -25.82 -11.41
CA VAL A 74 -10.57 -25.10 -10.15
C VAL A 74 -10.09 -26.09 -9.09
N SER A 75 -8.97 -25.78 -8.44
CA SER A 75 -8.38 -26.65 -7.42
C SER A 75 -9.14 -26.59 -6.10
N LYS A 76 -8.94 -27.58 -5.24
CA LYS A 76 -9.45 -27.51 -3.87
C LYS A 76 -8.92 -26.28 -3.13
N MET A 77 -7.65 -25.94 -3.33
CA MET A 77 -7.03 -24.77 -2.69
C MET A 77 -7.72 -23.46 -3.11
N ALA A 78 -8.12 -23.32 -4.39
CA ALA A 78 -8.90 -22.16 -4.82
C ALA A 78 -10.28 -22.12 -4.14
N VAL A 79 -10.95 -23.27 -4.00
CA VAL A 79 -12.24 -23.34 -3.29
C VAL A 79 -12.08 -22.97 -1.82
N ASP A 80 -11.04 -23.48 -1.14
CA ASP A 80 -10.76 -23.20 0.27
C ASP A 80 -10.44 -21.70 0.49
N ILE A 81 -9.95 -20.97 -0.53
CA ILE A 81 -9.75 -19.51 -0.50
C ILE A 81 -11.06 -18.74 -0.77
N LEU A 82 -11.85 -19.19 -1.75
CA LEU A 82 -13.08 -18.51 -2.19
C LEU A 82 -14.25 -18.73 -1.23
N HIS A 83 -14.32 -19.89 -0.62
CA HIS A 83 -15.37 -20.35 0.30
C HIS A 83 -14.73 -20.99 1.55
N PRO A 84 -14.03 -20.20 2.38
CA PRO A 84 -13.32 -20.73 3.54
C PRO A 84 -14.27 -21.20 4.64
N ASP A 85 -13.99 -22.36 5.23
CA ASP A 85 -14.72 -22.85 6.42
C ASP A 85 -14.39 -22.03 7.69
N SER A 86 -13.23 -21.38 7.73
CA SER A 86 -12.81 -20.52 8.84
C SER A 86 -11.79 -19.47 8.38
N PRO A 87 -11.64 -18.34 9.11
CA PRO A 87 -10.61 -17.35 8.82
C PRO A 87 -9.18 -17.92 8.86
N ALA A 88 -8.90 -18.84 9.79
CA ALA A 88 -7.61 -19.52 9.89
C ALA A 88 -7.36 -20.46 8.69
N GLY A 89 -8.40 -21.17 8.23
CA GLY A 89 -8.35 -22.00 7.02
C GLY A 89 -8.05 -21.16 5.78
N LYS A 90 -8.76 -20.03 5.61
CA LYS A 90 -8.50 -19.06 4.54
C LYS A 90 -7.05 -18.60 4.54
N ARG A 91 -6.53 -18.17 5.69
CA ARG A 91 -5.15 -17.67 5.83
C ARG A 91 -4.13 -18.73 5.44
N ARG A 92 -4.31 -19.97 5.90
CA ARG A 92 -3.42 -21.07 5.54
C ARG A 92 -3.43 -21.32 4.03
N ALA A 93 -4.61 -21.37 3.40
CA ALA A 93 -4.73 -21.58 1.97
C ALA A 93 -4.12 -20.42 1.15
N LEU A 94 -4.27 -19.17 1.62
CA LEU A 94 -3.63 -18.00 1.01
C LEU A 94 -2.10 -18.08 1.05
N VAL A 95 -1.53 -18.41 2.21
CA VAL A 95 -0.07 -18.56 2.35
C VAL A 95 0.45 -19.72 1.51
N GLU A 96 -0.28 -20.84 1.47
CA GLU A 96 0.05 -22.00 0.64
C GLU A 96 0.05 -21.64 -0.85
N ALA A 97 -1.01 -20.97 -1.33
CA ALA A 97 -1.11 -20.51 -2.72
C ALA A 97 0.00 -19.50 -3.05
N ALA A 98 0.25 -18.52 -2.19
CA ALA A 98 1.26 -17.48 -2.39
C ALA A 98 2.65 -18.07 -2.64
N PHE A 99 3.04 -19.10 -1.90
CA PHE A 99 4.36 -19.74 -2.03
C PHE A 99 4.30 -21.09 -2.76
N HIS A 100 3.21 -21.38 -3.47
CA HIS A 100 3.16 -22.52 -4.38
C HIS A 100 4.13 -22.37 -5.58
N PRO A 101 4.29 -21.17 -6.20
CA PRO A 101 5.27 -20.98 -7.27
C PRO A 101 6.71 -21.20 -6.78
N GLN A 102 7.48 -22.04 -7.50
CA GLN A 102 8.87 -22.35 -7.14
C GLN A 102 9.74 -21.09 -6.98
N VAL A 103 9.60 -20.12 -7.89
CA VAL A 103 10.36 -18.86 -7.84
C VAL A 103 10.10 -18.08 -6.55
N PHE A 104 8.86 -18.06 -6.05
CA PHE A 104 8.52 -17.34 -4.82
C PHE A 104 9.05 -18.05 -3.58
N ARG A 105 9.11 -19.38 -3.59
CA ARG A 105 9.80 -20.16 -2.54
C ARG A 105 11.28 -19.82 -2.49
N SER A 106 11.97 -19.84 -3.63
CA SER A 106 13.40 -19.51 -3.69
C SER A 106 13.69 -18.07 -3.24
N ILE A 107 12.80 -17.11 -3.55
CA ILE A 107 12.91 -15.74 -3.04
C ILE A 107 12.75 -15.73 -1.51
N LYS A 108 11.72 -16.40 -0.95
CA LYS A 108 11.50 -16.46 0.49
C LYS A 108 12.63 -17.15 1.26
N GLU A 109 13.21 -18.21 0.68
CA GLU A 109 14.37 -18.90 1.25
C GLU A 109 15.62 -18.00 1.26
N ARG A 110 15.78 -17.16 0.22
CA ARG A 110 16.91 -16.25 0.12
C ARG A 110 16.77 -15.01 1.01
N PHE A 111 15.56 -14.48 1.13
CA PHE A 111 15.26 -13.25 1.84
C PHE A 111 14.29 -13.54 3.00
N PRO A 112 14.77 -13.54 4.26
CA PRO A 112 13.93 -13.79 5.44
C PRO A 112 12.78 -12.78 5.61
N HIS A 113 12.97 -11.57 5.09
CA HIS A 113 11.99 -10.49 5.06
C HIS A 113 11.72 -10.08 3.61
N VAL A 114 10.61 -9.38 3.37
CA VAL A 114 10.26 -8.86 2.03
C VAL A 114 11.40 -7.94 1.56
N PRO A 115 12.11 -8.29 0.47
CA PRO A 115 13.21 -7.48 -0.03
C PRO A 115 12.69 -6.19 -0.70
N SER A 116 13.55 -5.17 -0.77
CA SER A 116 13.27 -4.01 -1.60
C SER A 116 13.28 -4.36 -3.08
N GLU A 117 12.50 -3.63 -3.90
CA GLU A 117 12.41 -3.87 -5.34
C GLU A 117 13.79 -3.92 -6.04
N PRO A 118 14.74 -2.99 -5.78
CA PRO A 118 16.06 -3.03 -6.43
C PRO A 118 16.90 -4.25 -6.03
N ALA A 119 16.79 -4.69 -4.77
CA ALA A 119 17.51 -5.86 -4.27
C ALA A 119 17.00 -7.15 -4.93
N LEU A 120 15.67 -7.27 -5.05
CA LEU A 120 15.03 -8.42 -5.70
C LEU A 120 15.37 -8.48 -7.19
N LYS A 121 15.28 -7.35 -7.91
CA LYS A 121 15.71 -7.27 -9.32
C LYS A 121 17.17 -7.68 -9.50
N SER A 122 18.06 -7.14 -8.66
CA SER A 122 19.49 -7.46 -8.71
C SER A 122 19.77 -8.94 -8.48
N TRP A 123 19.02 -9.59 -7.59
CA TRP A 123 19.14 -11.02 -7.36
C TRP A 123 18.61 -11.84 -8.55
N LEU A 124 17.46 -11.47 -9.13
CA LEU A 124 16.90 -12.16 -10.30
C LEU A 124 17.84 -12.09 -11.52
N VAL A 125 18.56 -10.98 -11.73
CA VAL A 125 19.62 -10.88 -12.76
C VAL A 125 20.73 -11.90 -12.50
N ARG A 126 21.17 -12.06 -11.24
CA ARG A 126 22.22 -13.03 -10.87
C ARG A 126 21.76 -14.48 -11.01
N GLU A 127 20.48 -14.74 -10.77
CA GLU A 127 19.83 -16.04 -11.02
C GLU A 127 19.51 -16.28 -12.51
N ASN A 128 20.04 -15.43 -13.41
CA ASN A 128 20.00 -15.64 -14.84
C ASN A 128 18.56 -15.63 -15.41
N PHE A 129 17.64 -14.88 -14.78
CA PHE A 129 16.30 -14.64 -15.31
C PHE A 129 16.35 -13.79 -16.57
N GLN A 130 15.40 -14.00 -17.50
CA GLN A 130 15.25 -13.15 -18.67
C GLN A 130 14.84 -11.73 -18.23
N ASP A 131 15.46 -10.68 -18.79
CA ASP A 131 15.17 -9.28 -18.42
C ASP A 131 13.68 -8.94 -18.46
N ARG A 132 12.97 -9.42 -19.50
CA ARG A 132 11.52 -9.22 -19.67
C ARG A 132 10.67 -9.87 -18.57
N ALA A 133 11.20 -10.87 -17.86
CA ALA A 133 10.53 -11.58 -16.77
C ALA A 133 10.76 -10.91 -15.41
N ILE A 134 11.90 -10.24 -15.24
CA ILE A 134 12.32 -9.68 -13.94
C ILE A 134 11.28 -8.69 -13.41
N GLY A 135 10.84 -7.74 -14.23
CA GLY A 135 9.83 -6.75 -13.83
C GLY A 135 8.52 -7.41 -13.35
N PRO A 136 7.85 -8.21 -14.20
CA PRO A 136 6.63 -8.91 -13.82
C PRO A 136 6.75 -9.79 -12.58
N VAL A 137 7.83 -10.59 -12.45
CA VAL A 137 8.06 -11.46 -11.28
C VAL A 137 8.22 -10.63 -10.01
N THR A 138 9.00 -9.56 -10.08
CA THR A 138 9.25 -8.67 -8.94
C THR A 138 7.94 -8.06 -8.45
N GLN A 139 7.15 -7.49 -9.35
CA GLN A 139 5.87 -6.88 -8.99
C GLN A 139 4.87 -7.91 -8.45
N ALA A 140 4.75 -9.07 -9.11
CA ALA A 140 3.86 -10.14 -8.65
C ALA A 140 4.22 -10.64 -7.25
N TYR A 141 5.51 -10.77 -6.93
CA TYR A 141 5.97 -11.18 -5.59
C TYR A 141 5.65 -10.12 -4.53
N LEU A 142 6.04 -8.87 -4.77
CA LEU A 142 5.85 -7.78 -3.80
C LEU A 142 4.36 -7.51 -3.53
N ASP A 143 3.53 -7.45 -4.57
CA ASP A 143 2.08 -7.31 -4.41
C ASP A 143 1.48 -8.50 -3.64
N THR A 144 2.00 -9.72 -3.86
CA THR A 144 1.51 -10.91 -3.14
C THR A 144 1.87 -10.83 -1.65
N CYS A 145 3.10 -10.43 -1.31
CA CYS A 145 3.49 -10.22 0.09
C CYS A 145 2.64 -9.13 0.76
N ARG A 146 2.42 -8.00 0.07
CA ARG A 146 1.55 -6.92 0.56
C ARG A 146 0.12 -7.39 0.79
N TYR A 147 -0.43 -8.19 -0.13
CA TYR A 147 -1.77 -8.74 0.01
C TYR A 147 -1.89 -9.68 1.21
N LEU A 148 -0.89 -10.54 1.44
CA LEU A 148 -0.86 -11.40 2.63
C LEU A 148 -0.83 -10.60 3.92
N GLU A 149 0.01 -9.57 4.00
CA GLU A 149 0.10 -8.71 5.20
C GLU A 149 -1.23 -8.02 5.51
N GLN A 150 -1.96 -7.56 4.48
CA GLN A 150 -3.30 -6.98 4.64
C GLN A 150 -4.32 -7.99 5.18
N GLU A 151 -4.34 -9.22 4.65
CA GLU A 151 -5.23 -10.29 5.14
C GLU A 151 -4.84 -10.75 6.56
N GLU A 152 -3.58 -10.62 6.96
CA GLU A 152 -3.14 -10.94 8.31
C GLU A 152 -3.67 -9.97 9.36
N VAL A 153 -3.68 -8.67 9.03
CA VAL A 153 -4.24 -7.60 9.87
C VAL A 153 -5.76 -7.76 10.00
N ASP A 154 -6.46 -8.03 8.90
CA ASP A 154 -7.92 -8.16 8.88
C ASP A 154 -8.42 -9.43 9.60
N GLY A 155 -7.70 -10.54 9.46
CA GLY A 155 -8.08 -11.82 10.08
C GLY A 155 -7.64 -12.00 11.54
N SER A 156 -6.91 -11.05 12.12
CA SER A 156 -6.60 -11.04 13.55
C SER A 156 -7.85 -10.59 14.30
N GLY A 157 -8.78 -11.53 14.52
CA GLY A 157 -9.89 -11.33 15.45
C GLY A 157 -9.34 -10.82 16.77
N GLY A 158 -9.69 -9.57 17.12
CA GLY A 158 -9.40 -9.01 18.43
C GLY A 158 -9.89 -9.95 19.53
N PRO A 159 -9.28 -9.91 20.73
CA PRO A 159 -9.64 -10.83 21.80
C PRO A 159 -11.14 -10.78 22.06
N SER A 160 -11.81 -11.91 21.78
CA SER A 160 -13.19 -12.16 22.12
C SER A 160 -13.31 -12.23 23.64
N ALA A 161 -13.70 -11.11 24.26
CA ALA A 161 -14.16 -11.07 25.63
C ALA A 161 -15.61 -11.55 25.63
N GLY A 162 -15.80 -12.76 26.17
CA GLY A 162 -17.06 -13.47 26.21
C GLY A 162 -18.20 -12.71 26.88
N GLU A 163 -19.39 -13.04 26.41
CA GLU A 163 -20.67 -12.62 26.92
C GLU A 163 -20.87 -13.11 28.37
N ALA A 164 -21.04 -12.17 29.29
CA ALA A 164 -21.88 -12.33 30.47
C ALA A 164 -22.69 -11.04 30.60
N GLY A 165 -24.02 -11.17 30.56
CA GLY A 165 -24.93 -10.05 30.49
C GLY A 165 -24.93 -9.17 31.74
N GLU A 166 -25.23 -7.89 31.55
CA GLU A 166 -26.42 -7.24 32.08
C GLU A 166 -26.47 -5.79 31.60
N SER A 167 -27.66 -5.36 31.19
CA SER A 167 -27.93 -3.95 30.90
C SER A 167 -27.74 -3.13 32.17
N SER A 168 -26.77 -2.23 32.18
CA SER A 168 -26.88 -0.95 32.90
C SER A 168 -25.77 0.02 32.48
N SER A 169 -26.23 1.14 31.93
CA SER A 169 -25.71 2.51 32.13
C SER A 169 -24.19 2.74 32.10
N MET A 170 -23.77 3.45 31.05
CA MET A 170 -22.68 4.43 30.99
C MET A 170 -21.48 4.24 31.93
N GLN A 171 -20.34 3.91 31.34
CA GLN A 171 -19.02 4.51 31.62
C GLN A 171 -18.03 4.05 30.52
N PRO A 172 -17.44 4.95 29.72
CA PRO A 172 -16.26 4.60 28.92
C PRO A 172 -15.05 4.62 29.85
N LEU A 173 -14.53 3.43 30.18
CA LEU A 173 -13.23 3.26 30.84
C LEU A 173 -12.15 3.02 29.77
N GLU A 174 -11.13 3.85 29.87
CA GLU A 174 -10.00 4.04 28.98
C GLU A 174 -9.12 2.80 28.82
N GLY A 175 -8.56 2.65 27.63
CA GLY A 175 -7.52 1.65 27.35
C GLY A 175 -7.18 1.52 25.88
N SER A 176 -7.24 2.60 25.09
CA SER A 176 -6.78 2.58 23.70
C SER A 176 -5.94 3.83 23.43
N ALA A 177 -4.68 3.59 23.07
CA ALA A 177 -3.70 4.60 22.67
C ALA A 177 -4.33 5.57 21.67
N THR A 178 -4.65 6.77 22.17
CA THR A 178 -5.18 7.85 21.35
C THR A 178 -4.03 8.79 21.09
N THR A 179 -3.83 9.16 19.82
CA THR A 179 -2.84 10.15 19.42
C THR A 179 -2.98 11.42 20.27
N PRO A 180 -1.89 11.90 20.91
CA PRO A 180 -1.97 13.00 21.86
C PRO A 180 -2.44 14.28 21.16
N LYS A 181 -3.54 14.87 21.64
CA LYS A 181 -4.10 16.10 21.07
C LYS A 181 -3.70 17.32 21.90
N VAL A 182 -3.70 18.49 21.26
CA VAL A 182 -3.44 19.78 21.94
C VAL A 182 -4.42 19.92 23.11
N GLY A 183 -3.89 19.93 24.33
CA GLY A 183 -4.66 19.98 25.57
C GLY A 183 -4.50 18.79 26.51
N ASP A 184 -3.93 17.67 26.08
CA ASP A 184 -3.67 16.49 26.91
C ASP A 184 -2.45 16.67 27.83
N TYR A 185 -2.37 15.91 28.92
CA TYR A 185 -1.24 15.89 29.85
C TYR A 185 -0.31 14.74 29.52
N VAL A 186 0.97 15.06 29.39
CA VAL A 186 1.99 14.11 28.95
C VAL A 186 3.17 14.08 29.89
N GLN A 187 3.74 12.89 30.01
CA GLN A 187 4.99 12.63 30.70
C GLN A 187 6.04 12.23 29.66
N TRP A 188 7.22 12.85 29.75
CA TRP A 188 8.33 12.58 28.84
C TRP A 188 9.35 11.70 29.53
N ASP A 189 9.62 10.55 28.90
CA ASP A 189 10.72 9.66 29.26
C ASP A 189 11.76 9.72 28.13
N SER A 190 12.99 10.11 28.46
CA SER A 190 14.10 10.06 27.50
C SER A 190 15.13 9.09 28.02
N GLY A 191 15.31 7.97 27.32
CA GLY A 191 16.34 6.98 27.63
C GLY A 191 16.19 6.32 29.02
N GLY A 192 14.98 6.18 29.54
CA GLY A 192 14.71 5.57 30.85
C GLY A 192 14.85 6.52 32.04
N ALA A 193 14.93 7.83 31.80
CA ALA A 193 14.87 8.86 32.82
C ALA A 193 13.68 9.79 32.58
N LEU A 194 12.81 9.88 33.60
CA LEU A 194 11.68 10.80 33.63
C LEU A 194 12.16 12.25 33.72
N GLN A 195 11.95 13.01 32.64
CA GLN A 195 12.41 14.40 32.54
C GLN A 195 11.43 15.39 33.16
N PHE A 196 10.20 14.97 33.47
CA PHE A 196 9.22 15.79 34.16
C PHE A 196 8.90 15.24 35.55
N GLU A 197 9.13 16.06 36.58
CA GLU A 197 8.69 15.75 37.95
C GLU A 197 7.15 15.70 38.09
N LYS A 198 6.40 16.34 37.17
CA LYS A 198 4.93 16.35 37.13
C LYS A 198 4.42 16.36 35.67
N PRO A 199 3.33 15.65 35.33
CA PRO A 199 2.75 15.65 33.98
C PRO A 199 2.44 17.07 33.48
N ARG A 200 2.83 17.38 32.24
CA ARG A 200 2.69 18.71 31.65
C ARG A 200 1.73 18.73 30.47
N ARG A 201 1.02 19.85 30.28
CA ARG A 201 -0.01 19.98 29.24
C ARG A 201 0.58 20.33 27.87
N ILE A 202 0.11 19.69 26.82
CA ILE A 202 0.50 19.95 25.43
C ILE A 202 -0.08 21.29 24.97
N ARG A 203 0.80 22.22 24.59
CA ARG A 203 0.45 23.55 24.05
C ARG A 203 0.43 23.55 22.53
N TRP A 204 1.20 22.68 21.89
CA TRP A 204 1.34 22.64 20.44
C TRP A 204 1.78 21.26 19.96
N VAL A 205 1.28 20.84 18.79
CA VAL A 205 1.65 19.62 18.08
C VAL A 205 1.95 20.00 16.63
N SER A 206 3.02 19.42 16.07
CA SER A 206 3.45 19.64 14.68
C SER A 206 2.50 18.98 13.68
N ASP A 207 2.27 19.62 12.53
CA ASP A 207 1.38 19.14 11.45
C ASP A 207 1.78 17.74 10.93
N ASP A 208 3.07 17.44 10.94
CA ASP A 208 3.65 16.12 10.61
C ASP A 208 3.59 15.08 11.75
N GLU A 209 2.94 15.37 12.88
CA GLU A 209 2.82 14.48 14.05
C GLU A 209 4.18 13.92 14.56
N ALA A 210 5.27 14.63 14.31
CA ALA A 210 6.61 14.21 14.72
C ALA A 210 7.05 14.85 16.06
N TRP A 211 6.46 16.00 16.43
CA TRP A 211 6.91 16.84 17.54
C TRP A 211 5.76 17.48 18.31
N LEU A 212 5.95 17.63 19.63
CA LEU A 212 5.02 18.31 20.53
C LEU A 212 5.75 19.24 21.49
N ALA A 213 5.09 20.32 21.91
CA ALA A 213 5.60 21.27 22.90
C ALA A 213 4.64 21.38 24.09
N VAL A 214 5.20 21.43 25.30
CA VAL A 214 4.44 21.48 26.57
C VAL A 214 4.63 22.80 27.30
N GLU A 215 3.66 23.15 28.14
CA GLU A 215 3.68 24.40 28.91
C GLU A 215 4.91 24.50 29.84
N GLY A 216 5.64 25.62 29.76
CA GLY A 216 6.82 25.90 30.57
C GLY A 216 8.12 25.22 30.11
N SER A 217 8.20 24.72 28.87
CA SER A 217 9.44 24.24 28.26
C SER A 217 9.51 24.68 26.79
N ASP A 218 10.62 25.31 26.41
CA ASP A 218 10.92 25.77 25.03
C ASP A 218 11.51 24.65 24.16
N THR A 219 11.51 23.39 24.65
CA THR A 219 12.14 22.25 23.98
C THR A 219 11.09 21.42 23.26
N GLY A 220 11.27 21.18 21.96
CA GLY A 220 10.43 20.30 21.16
C GLY A 220 10.67 18.84 21.54
N ILE A 221 9.61 18.12 21.86
CA ILE A 221 9.65 16.73 22.32
C ILE A 221 9.16 15.83 21.18
N PRO A 222 9.90 14.79 20.77
CA PRO A 222 9.47 13.90 19.71
C PRO A 222 8.32 13.00 20.19
N MET A 223 7.30 12.81 19.34
CA MET A 223 6.08 12.05 19.68
C MET A 223 6.34 10.58 20.05
N THR A 224 7.50 10.03 19.69
CA THR A 224 7.91 8.65 19.99
C THR A 224 8.37 8.42 21.43
N GLU A 225 8.63 9.48 22.19
CA GLU A 225 9.18 9.40 23.56
C GLU A 225 8.17 9.83 24.63
N VAL A 226 6.88 9.93 24.28
CA VAL A 226 5.86 10.56 25.13
C VAL A 226 4.77 9.58 25.52
N SER A 227 4.49 9.50 26.83
CA SER A 227 3.41 8.70 27.41
C SER A 227 2.31 9.62 27.99
N ILE A 228 1.05 9.33 27.70
CA ILE A 228 -0.12 10.10 28.15
C ILE A 228 -0.50 9.63 29.56
N GLU A 229 -0.55 10.56 30.53
CA GLU A 229 -0.94 10.25 31.92
C GLU A 229 -2.07 11.16 32.42
N LYS A 230 -2.82 10.67 33.41
CA LYS A 230 -3.91 11.43 34.06
C LYS A 230 -3.40 12.68 34.80
N PRO A 231 -4.17 13.77 34.77
CA PRO A 231 -3.75 15.06 35.34
C PRO A 231 -3.56 14.97 36.87
N PRO A 232 -2.49 15.58 37.45
CA PRO A 232 -2.40 15.78 38.89
C PRO A 232 -3.43 16.83 39.33
N ALA A 233 -4.13 16.57 40.44
CA ALA A 233 -5.16 17.46 40.98
C ALA A 233 -4.65 18.91 41.20
N PRO A 234 -5.45 19.94 40.89
CA PRO A 234 -4.97 21.32 40.85
C PRO A 234 -4.78 21.92 42.25
N PRO A 235 -3.69 22.63 42.54
CA PRO A 235 -3.73 23.71 43.51
C PRO A 235 -4.42 24.92 42.87
N SER A 236 -5.41 25.43 43.57
CA SER A 236 -6.20 26.59 43.21
C SER A 236 -5.35 27.84 43.03
N GLY A 237 -5.64 28.59 41.96
CA GLY A 237 -5.29 30.00 41.80
C GLY A 237 -3.88 30.24 41.28
N VAL A 238 -3.79 30.89 40.10
CA VAL A 238 -3.31 32.28 39.96
C VAL A 238 -3.47 32.70 38.50
N ARG A 239 -4.46 33.58 38.30
CA ARG A 239 -4.45 34.82 37.49
C ARG A 239 -3.57 34.89 36.24
N VAL A 240 -4.25 34.98 35.09
CA VAL A 240 -3.73 35.43 33.79
C VAL A 240 -3.23 36.88 33.86
N PRO A 241 -2.08 37.23 33.27
CA PRO A 241 -1.77 38.59 32.80
C PRO A 241 -1.59 38.65 31.26
N PRO A 242 -1.71 39.85 30.65
CA PRO A 242 -1.93 40.04 29.21
C PRO A 242 -0.65 40.17 28.37
N GLU A 243 -0.87 40.08 27.05
CA GLU A 243 -0.03 40.35 25.87
C GLU A 243 1.42 40.83 26.03
N GLY A 244 2.33 40.16 25.32
CA GLY A 244 3.68 40.66 24.99
C GLY A 244 4.35 39.76 23.95
N GLY A 245 4.58 40.31 22.75
CA GLY A 245 5.17 39.57 21.63
C GLY A 245 6.58 39.06 21.92
N MET A 246 6.92 37.89 21.37
CA MET A 246 8.31 37.48 21.17
C MET A 246 8.37 36.49 20.00
N THR A 247 9.30 36.76 19.10
CA THR A 247 9.58 36.06 17.84
C THR A 247 9.95 34.58 18.03
N PRO A 248 9.69 33.71 17.04
CA PRO A 248 10.16 32.32 17.09
C PRO A 248 11.70 32.24 17.15
N PRO A 249 12.29 31.35 17.98
CA PRO A 249 13.74 31.14 18.04
C PRO A 249 14.28 30.47 16.77
N PRO A 250 15.54 30.73 16.39
CA PRO A 250 16.15 30.22 15.15
C PRO A 250 16.39 28.71 15.22
N ALA A 251 16.06 28.02 14.12
CA ALA A 251 16.30 26.60 13.94
C ALA A 251 17.79 26.24 14.08
N PRO A 252 18.14 25.10 14.70
CA PRO A 252 19.54 24.64 14.79
C PRO A 252 20.12 24.30 13.40
N PRO A 253 21.42 24.54 13.17
CA PRO A 253 22.05 24.32 11.88
C PRO A 253 22.13 22.84 11.53
N SER A 254 21.63 22.49 10.34
CA SER A 254 21.69 21.14 9.75
C SER A 254 23.13 20.64 9.63
N PRO A 255 23.42 19.36 9.92
CA PRO A 255 24.70 18.76 9.58
C PRO A 255 24.83 18.60 8.06
N ASN A 256 25.61 19.51 7.50
CA ASN A 256 26.46 19.40 6.31
C ASN A 256 25.97 18.51 5.16
N THR A 257 25.44 19.18 4.15
CA THR A 257 25.10 18.67 2.82
C THR A 257 26.37 18.27 2.06
N LEU A 258 26.66 16.96 1.99
CA LEU A 258 27.33 16.44 0.80
C LEU A 258 26.31 16.48 -0.35
N LYS A 259 26.68 17.20 -1.42
CA LYS A 259 25.95 17.30 -2.68
C LYS A 259 25.54 15.92 -3.21
N THR A 260 24.24 15.68 -3.32
CA THR A 260 23.66 14.80 -4.35
C THR A 260 22.31 15.37 -4.78
N GLN A 261 22.18 15.63 -6.07
CA GLN A 261 20.94 16.05 -6.72
C GLN A 261 19.86 14.97 -6.52
N GLY A 262 18.65 15.35 -6.08
CA GLY A 262 17.50 14.46 -5.95
C GLY A 262 16.21 15.27 -6.05
N GLY A 263 15.52 15.16 -7.19
CA GLY A 263 14.34 15.96 -7.52
C GLY A 263 13.11 15.60 -6.69
N GLU A 264 12.47 16.63 -6.15
CA GLU A 264 11.07 16.61 -5.74
C GLU A 264 10.22 16.16 -6.94
N ARG A 265 9.45 15.07 -6.80
CA ARG A 265 8.52 14.66 -7.85
C ARG A 265 7.41 15.71 -7.92
N PRO A 266 7.10 16.27 -9.11
CA PRO A 266 6.00 17.21 -9.23
C PRO A 266 4.68 16.51 -8.85
N PRO A 267 3.74 17.22 -8.18
CA PRO A 267 2.50 16.64 -7.64
C PRO A 267 1.59 16.03 -8.71
N PHE A 268 1.77 16.45 -9.96
CA PHE A 268 1.14 15.88 -11.14
C PHE A 268 2.08 16.06 -12.35
N LYS A 269 1.94 15.18 -13.33
CA LYS A 269 2.63 15.23 -14.61
C LYS A 269 1.59 15.25 -15.73
N VAL A 270 1.70 16.21 -16.63
CA VAL A 270 0.87 16.30 -17.83
C VAL A 270 1.74 15.88 -19.01
N ILE A 271 1.27 14.90 -19.77
CA ILE A 271 1.95 14.34 -20.95
C ILE A 271 0.99 14.53 -22.13
N GLN A 272 1.44 15.26 -23.16
CA GLN A 272 0.67 15.44 -24.39
C GLN A 272 1.12 14.40 -25.41
N GLU A 273 0.19 13.61 -25.94
CA GLU A 273 0.41 12.60 -26.96
C GLU A 273 -0.53 12.90 -28.15
N GLY A 274 -0.01 13.64 -29.14
CA GLY A 274 -0.80 14.15 -30.27
C GLY A 274 -1.97 15.01 -29.81
N ALA A 275 -3.18 14.69 -30.27
CA ALA A 275 -4.42 15.39 -29.91
C ALA A 275 -4.99 15.01 -28.52
N LYS A 276 -4.25 14.23 -27.71
CA LYS A 276 -4.73 13.73 -26.41
C LYS A 276 -3.78 14.13 -25.28
N ILE A 277 -4.37 14.52 -24.15
CA ILE A 277 -3.62 14.90 -22.95
C ILE A 277 -3.81 13.81 -21.89
N HIS A 278 -2.70 13.24 -21.43
CA HIS A 278 -2.65 12.29 -20.33
C HIS A 278 -2.15 12.98 -19.05
N VAL A 279 -2.94 12.93 -17.98
CA VAL A 279 -2.60 13.56 -16.70
C VAL A 279 -2.41 12.49 -15.64
N GLU A 280 -1.19 12.39 -15.11
CA GLU A 280 -0.86 11.53 -13.98
C GLU A 280 -0.81 12.39 -12.72
N ALA A 281 -1.70 12.15 -11.76
CA ALA A 281 -1.73 12.85 -10.49
C ALA A 281 -1.22 11.95 -9.36
N TYR A 282 -0.29 12.47 -8.55
CA TYR A 282 0.41 11.72 -7.51
C TYR A 282 0.12 12.25 -6.11
N ASP A 283 0.00 13.58 -5.96
CA ASP A 283 -0.31 14.25 -4.69
C ASP A 283 -1.17 15.50 -4.94
N LEU A 284 -2.49 15.34 -4.80
CA LEU A 284 -3.48 16.37 -5.09
C LEU A 284 -3.93 17.07 -3.80
N ASN A 285 -3.52 18.32 -3.65
CA ASN A 285 -3.99 19.26 -2.65
C ASN A 285 -4.62 20.48 -3.35
N ALA A 286 -5.30 21.35 -2.60
CA ALA A 286 -6.00 22.50 -3.17
C ALA A 286 -5.09 23.40 -4.04
N SER A 287 -3.82 23.54 -3.64
CA SER A 287 -2.82 24.32 -4.36
C SER A 287 -2.32 23.64 -5.64
N SER A 288 -2.12 22.32 -5.63
CA SER A 288 -1.70 21.55 -6.80
C SER A 288 -2.84 21.36 -7.81
N LEU A 289 -4.09 21.26 -7.34
CA LEU A 289 -5.30 21.26 -8.18
C LEU A 289 -5.49 22.61 -8.89
N ALA A 290 -5.30 23.74 -8.18
CA ALA A 290 -5.37 25.07 -8.78
C ALA A 290 -4.24 25.33 -9.79
N ARG A 291 -3.09 24.66 -9.63
CA ARG A 291 -1.99 24.68 -10.61
C ARG A 291 -2.28 23.79 -11.82
N LEU A 292 -2.88 22.62 -11.61
CA LEU A 292 -3.29 21.72 -12.69
C LEU A 292 -4.37 22.36 -13.57
N ARG A 293 -5.39 22.98 -12.97
CA ARG A 293 -6.45 23.69 -13.70
C ARG A 293 -5.90 24.77 -14.64
N ARG A 294 -5.01 25.63 -14.13
CA ARG A 294 -4.34 26.68 -14.95
C ARG A 294 -3.48 26.11 -16.07
N LYS A 295 -2.89 24.92 -15.88
CA LYS A 295 -2.12 24.25 -16.93
C LYS A 295 -3.05 23.64 -17.98
N LEU A 296 -4.14 23.01 -17.56
CA LEU A 296 -5.12 22.41 -18.48
C LEU A 296 -5.83 23.46 -19.34
N GLU A 297 -6.18 24.63 -18.78
CA GLU A 297 -6.76 25.74 -19.57
C GLU A 297 -5.83 26.17 -20.72
N LYS A 298 -4.50 26.20 -20.49
CA LYS A 298 -3.53 26.52 -21.55
C LYS A 298 -3.38 25.42 -22.60
N TYR A 299 -3.42 24.16 -22.18
CA TYR A 299 -3.37 23.05 -23.13
C TYR A 299 -4.65 22.95 -23.97
N GLN A 300 -5.80 23.34 -23.41
CA GLN A 300 -7.05 23.45 -24.14
C GLN A 300 -6.97 24.53 -25.23
N GLU A 301 -6.45 25.72 -24.90
CA GLU A 301 -6.25 26.81 -25.88
C GLU A 301 -5.32 26.39 -27.03
N ILE A 302 -4.24 25.67 -26.72
CA ILE A 302 -3.31 25.15 -27.73
C ILE A 302 -3.98 24.10 -28.61
N LEU A 303 -4.79 23.21 -28.03
CA LEU A 303 -5.47 22.15 -28.77
C LEU A 303 -6.56 22.72 -29.68
N GLU A 304 -7.27 23.76 -29.24
CA GLU A 304 -8.27 24.47 -30.06
C GLU A 304 -7.61 25.15 -31.26
N MET A 305 -6.44 25.79 -31.10
CA MET A 305 -5.68 26.40 -32.21
C MET A 305 -5.17 25.40 -33.25
N ASP A 306 -4.73 24.20 -32.84
CA ASP A 306 -4.27 23.14 -33.75
C ASP A 306 -5.43 22.55 -34.59
N THR A 307 -6.69 22.75 -34.17
CA THR A 307 -7.86 22.23 -34.90
C THR A 307 -8.33 23.16 -36.02
N ASP A 308 -7.92 24.43 -35.99
CA ASP A 308 -8.29 25.44 -37.00
C ASP A 308 -7.33 25.46 -38.21
N GLU A 309 -6.14 24.86 -38.12
CA GLU A 309 -5.14 24.82 -39.22
C GLU A 309 -5.36 23.65 -40.21
N ASP A 310 -6.16 22.64 -39.85
CA ASP A 310 -6.43 21.46 -40.69
C ASP A 310 -7.61 21.64 -41.67
N GLU A 311 -8.35 22.76 -41.63
CA GLU A 311 -9.50 23.01 -42.53
C GLU A 311 -9.15 23.80 -43.81
N GLU A 312 -7.91 24.29 -43.99
CA GLU A 312 -7.53 25.12 -45.18
C GLU A 312 -6.68 24.42 -46.26
N GLU A 313 -6.41 23.11 -46.17
CA GLU A 313 -5.68 22.38 -47.23
C GLU A 313 -6.58 21.38 -47.99
N GLY A 314 -7.73 21.89 -48.45
CA GLY A 314 -8.77 21.10 -49.11
C GLY A 314 -9.43 21.76 -50.32
N ASP A 315 -8.76 22.69 -51.01
CA ASP A 315 -9.23 23.16 -52.33
C ASP A 315 -8.07 23.76 -53.13
N LEU A 316 -7.42 22.94 -53.98
CA LEU A 316 -6.76 23.34 -55.24
C LEU A 316 -6.54 22.12 -56.14
#